data_AF-A0A8J6IDS3-F1
#
_entry.id   AF-A0A8J6IDS3-F1
#
_cell.length_a   1.000
_cell.length_b   1.000
_cell.length_c   1.000
_cell.angle_alpha   90.00
_cell.angle_beta   90.00
_cell.angle_gamma   90.00
#
_symmetry.space_group_name_H-M   'P 1'
#
loop_
_entity.id
_entity.type
_entity.pdbx_description
1 polymer ?
#
loop_
_entity_poly.entity_id
_entity_poly.type
_entity_poly.pdbx_seq_one_letter_code
_entity_poly.pdbx_strand_id
1 'polypeptide(L)'
;MANLSSEGGLIEVQVTLNPEMIRGTVELPHGWGHAGGWQRANAAGGSTSNFLSSRVERISGTSVLNGIPVRLEALARTVDRVEEQASEVVGTDAVATV
;
A
#
# COMPACT_ATOMS: atom_id res chain seq x y z
N MET A 1 -7.25 -2.02 -2.54
CA MET A 1 -6.44 -1.49 -1.43
C MET A 1 -5.33 -2.46 -1.08
N ALA A 2 -4.14 -1.94 -0.85
CA ALA A 2 -2.96 -2.69 -0.45
C ALA A 2 -2.08 -1.81 0.44
N ASN A 3 -1.33 -2.47 1.32
CA ASN A 3 -0.25 -1.88 2.09
C ASN A 3 1.01 -1.87 1.23
N LEU A 4 1.60 -0.69 1.02
CA LEU A 4 2.89 -0.52 0.38
C LEU A 4 3.89 -0.03 1.44
N SER A 5 4.87 -0.87 1.76
CA SER A 5 5.84 -0.60 2.83
C SER A 5 7.28 -0.60 2.33
N SER A 6 8.14 0.11 3.05
CA SER A 6 9.59 0.13 2.88
C SER A 6 10.26 0.36 4.24
N GLU A 7 11.58 0.51 4.25
CA GLU A 7 12.31 0.98 5.44
C GLU A 7 11.86 2.38 5.91
N GLY A 8 11.42 3.24 4.99
CA GLY A 8 10.99 4.60 5.32
C GLY A 8 9.62 4.67 5.99
N GLY A 9 8.74 3.70 5.74
CA GLY A 9 7.39 3.70 6.30
C GLY A 9 6.39 2.83 5.55
N LEU A 10 5.11 3.14 5.75
CA LEU A 10 3.96 2.42 5.21
C LEU A 10 2.92 3.42 4.70
N ILE A 11 2.37 3.16 3.52
CA ILE A 11 1.21 3.87 2.99
C ILE A 11 0.17 2.87 2.46
N GLU A 12 -1.10 3.25 2.52
CA GLU A 12 -2.18 2.53 1.85
C GLU A 12 -2.40 3.09 0.44
N VAL A 13 -2.55 2.19 -0.53
CA VAL A 13 -2.74 2.55 -1.94
C VAL A 13 -3.83 1.72 -2.61
N GLN A 14 -4.50 2.33 -3.59
CA GLN A 14 -5.28 1.59 -4.58
C GLN A 14 -4.33 0.97 -5.60
N VAL A 15 -4.64 -0.24 -6.07
CA VAL A 15 -3.80 -1.00 -6.99
C VAL A 15 -4.57 -1.26 -8.27
N THR A 16 -3.95 -0.92 -9.40
CA THR A 16 -4.43 -1.24 -10.74
C THR A 16 -3.40 -2.14 -11.41
N LEU A 17 -3.84 -3.25 -12.00
CA LEU A 17 -2.96 -4.13 -12.76
C LEU A 17 -2.77 -3.58 -14.17
N ASN A 18 -1.52 -3.45 -14.60
CA ASN A 18 -1.16 -3.04 -15.96
C ASN A 18 -0.23 -4.09 -16.59
N PRO A 19 -0.62 -4.77 -17.68
CA PRO A 19 0.19 -5.80 -18.32
C PRO A 19 1.46 -5.27 -19.01
N GLU A 20 1.57 -3.97 -19.25
CA GLU A 20 2.75 -3.33 -19.85
C GLU A 20 3.88 -3.08 -18.83
N MET A 21 3.58 -3.22 -17.53
CA MET A 21 4.56 -3.01 -16.46
C MET A 21 5.62 -4.10 -16.43
N ILE A 22 6.86 -3.69 -16.15
CA ILE A 22 7.96 -4.63 -15.93
C ILE A 22 7.67 -5.45 -14.66
N ARG A 23 7.87 -6.77 -14.76
CA ARG A 23 7.69 -7.66 -13.61
C ARG A 23 8.57 -7.22 -12.43
N GLY A 24 7.95 -7.09 -11.26
CA GLY A 24 8.64 -6.72 -10.02
C GLY A 24 8.79 -5.21 -9.82
N THR A 25 8.26 -4.37 -10.71
CA THR A 25 8.18 -2.93 -10.49
C THR A 25 6.75 -2.52 -10.13
N VAL A 26 6.66 -1.41 -9.42
CA VAL A 26 5.40 -0.70 -9.19
C VAL A 26 5.60 0.75 -9.61
N GLU A 27 4.55 1.34 -10.17
CA GLU A 27 4.47 2.77 -10.40
C GLU A 27 3.51 3.35 -9.36
N LEU A 28 3.96 4.39 -8.65
CA LEU A 28 3.12 5.14 -7.74
C LEU A 28 3.10 6.60 -8.23
N PRO A 29 2.03 7.04 -8.90
CA PRO A 29 1.85 8.43 -9.25
C PRO A 29 1.99 9.32 -8.02
N HIS A 30 2.73 10.41 -8.14
CA HIS A 30 3.08 11.20 -6.97
C HIS A 30 1.87 11.94 -6.39
N GLY A 31 1.48 11.59 -5.16
CA GLY A 31 0.53 12.35 -4.36
C GLY A 31 1.19 13.45 -3.53
N TRP A 32 0.41 14.48 -3.22
CA TRP A 32 0.83 15.66 -2.48
C TRP A 32 0.29 15.70 -1.04
N GLY A 33 -0.59 14.76 -0.69
CA GLY A 33 -1.19 14.67 0.64
C GLY A 33 -0.15 14.32 1.70
N HIS A 34 -0.05 15.16 2.73
CA HIS A 34 0.78 14.93 3.90
C HIS A 34 0.22 15.68 5.12
N ALA A 35 0.77 15.43 6.30
CA ALA A 35 0.38 16.11 7.54
C ALA A 35 1.20 17.39 7.83
N GLY A 36 1.86 17.96 6.80
CA GLY A 36 2.57 19.23 6.92
C GLY A 36 1.61 20.41 6.84
N GLY A 37 2.05 21.60 7.22
CA GLY A 37 1.23 22.82 7.18
C GLY A 37 0.94 23.38 5.77
N TRP A 38 1.31 22.67 4.70
CA TRP A 38 1.25 23.19 3.33
C TRP A 38 -0.12 22.98 2.70
N GLN A 39 -0.99 23.97 2.87
CA GLN A 39 -2.40 23.92 2.45
C GLN A 39 -2.60 23.57 0.97
N ARG A 40 -1.81 24.15 0.05
CA ARG A 40 -1.96 23.91 -1.41
C ARG A 40 -1.65 22.47 -1.80
N ALA A 41 -0.57 21.91 -1.25
CA ALA A 41 -0.19 20.52 -1.51
C ALA A 41 -1.21 19.55 -0.91
N ASN A 42 -1.63 19.79 0.33
CA ASN A 42 -2.63 18.95 1.00
C ASN A 42 -3.99 18.99 0.29
N ALA A 43 -4.38 20.14 -0.27
CA ALA A 43 -5.60 20.25 -1.06
C ALA A 43 -5.57 19.41 -2.35
N ALA A 44 -4.39 19.15 -2.93
CA ALA A 44 -4.25 18.24 -4.07
C ALA A 44 -4.34 16.76 -3.65
N GLY A 45 -4.08 16.44 -2.37
CA GLY A 45 -4.29 15.12 -1.79
C GLY A 45 -3.44 14.00 -2.41
N GLY A 46 -3.88 12.76 -2.22
CA GLY A 46 -3.20 11.56 -2.71
C GLY A 46 -2.04 11.08 -1.83
N SER A 47 -1.69 9.80 -1.96
CA SER A 47 -0.61 9.17 -1.19
C SER A 47 0.76 9.63 -1.70
N THR A 48 1.57 10.23 -0.83
CA THR A 48 2.94 10.64 -1.19
C THR A 48 3.93 9.48 -1.02
N SER A 49 4.73 9.22 -2.06
CA SER A 49 5.81 8.22 -2.04
C SER A 49 6.96 8.61 -1.10
N ASN A 50 7.04 9.88 -0.69
CA ASN A 50 8.11 10.39 0.16
C ASN A 50 8.15 9.68 1.52
N PHE A 51 7.00 9.23 2.04
CA PHE A 51 6.92 8.44 3.27
C PHE A 51 7.60 7.07 3.17
N LEU A 52 7.94 6.61 1.95
CA LEU A 52 8.65 5.36 1.73
C LEU A 52 10.17 5.57 1.59
N SER A 53 10.65 6.80 1.54
CA SER A 53 12.10 7.07 1.38
C SER A 53 12.79 7.13 2.74
N SER A 54 13.88 6.36 2.90
CA SER A 54 14.78 6.39 4.06
C SER A 54 16.19 6.87 3.72
N ARG A 55 16.57 6.82 2.44
CA ARG A 55 17.97 6.95 2.00
C ARG A 55 18.32 8.38 1.64
N VAL A 56 19.50 8.80 2.07
CA VAL A 56 20.08 10.10 1.76
C VAL A 56 21.45 9.90 1.12
N GLU A 57 21.73 10.64 0.05
CA GLU A 57 23.04 10.64 -0.61
C GLU A 57 24.07 11.38 0.26
N ARG A 58 25.25 10.78 0.44
CA ARG A 58 26.22 11.18 1.46
C ARG A 58 26.86 12.55 1.20
N ILE A 59 27.14 12.89 -0.05
CA ILE A 59 27.92 14.08 -0.41
C ILE A 59 27.04 15.32 -0.46
N SER A 60 25.88 15.22 -1.11
CA SER A 60 24.94 16.32 -1.33
C SER A 60 23.87 16.46 -0.26
N GLY A 61 23.60 15.40 0.51
CA GLY A 61 22.45 15.36 1.42
C GLY A 61 21.09 15.20 0.72
N THR A 62 21.09 14.86 -0.57
CA THR A 62 19.84 14.72 -1.35
C THR A 62 19.10 13.44 -0.96
N SER A 63 17.78 13.53 -0.74
CA SER A 63 16.92 12.36 -0.50
C SER A 63 16.74 11.51 -1.77
N VAL A 64 16.79 10.19 -1.63
CA VAL A 64 16.57 9.25 -2.74
C VAL A 64 15.08 8.90 -2.81
N LEU A 65 14.36 9.52 -3.74
CA LEU A 65 12.89 9.41 -3.84
C LEU A 65 12.41 8.39 -4.89
N ASN A 66 13.33 7.75 -5.60
CA ASN A 66 13.04 6.79 -6.67
C ASN A 66 13.80 5.48 -6.44
N GLY A 67 13.33 4.39 -7.07
CA GLY A 67 13.97 3.07 -6.94
C GLY A 67 13.96 2.54 -5.51
N ILE A 68 12.93 2.91 -4.73
CA ILE A 68 12.76 2.51 -3.34
C ILE A 68 12.36 1.02 -3.33
N PRO A 69 13.11 0.14 -2.64
CA PRO A 69 12.68 -1.23 -2.42
C PRO A 69 11.43 -1.25 -1.56
N VAL A 70 10.39 -1.92 -2.03
CA VAL A 70 9.07 -1.93 -1.39
C VAL A 70 8.52 -3.35 -1.28
N ARG A 71 7.62 -3.55 -0.31
CA ARG A 71 6.77 -4.73 -0.18
C ARG A 71 5.32 -4.31 -0.34
N LEU A 72 4.59 -5.02 -1.21
CA LEU A 72 3.16 -4.83 -1.43
C LEU A 72 2.39 -6.00 -0.81
N GLU A 73 1.40 -5.70 0.02
CA GLU A 73 0.54 -6.69 0.68
C GLU A 73 -0.92 -6.32 0.45
N ALA A 74 -1.72 -7.29 0.00
CA ALA A 74 -3.15 -7.07 -0.16
C ALA A 74 -3.81 -6.82 1.20
N LEU A 75 -4.59 -5.75 1.31
CA LEU A 75 -5.45 -5.56 2.48
C LEU A 75 -6.63 -6.53 2.37
N ALA A 76 -6.82 -7.36 3.40
CA ALA A 76 -7.95 -8.27 3.46
C ALA A 76 -9.24 -7.44 3.31
N ARG A 77 -10.07 -7.80 2.32
CA ARG A 77 -11.42 -7.25 2.26
C ARG A 77 -12.21 -7.90 3.38
N THR A 78 -12.56 -7.12 4.41
CA THR A 78 -13.74 -7.45 5.21
C THR A 78 -14.93 -7.31 4.27
N VAL A 79 -15.38 -8.42 3.71
CA VAL A 79 -16.72 -8.45 3.11
C VAL A 79 -17.65 -8.54 4.31
N ASP A 80 -18.41 -7.49 4.57
CA ASP A 80 -19.57 -7.58 5.44
C ASP A 80 -20.48 -8.64 4.83
N ARG A 81 -20.38 -9.86 5.35
CA ARG A 81 -21.31 -10.92 5.01
C ARG A 81 -22.61 -10.46 5.65
N VAL A 82 -23.54 -9.95 4.83
CA VAL A 82 -24.94 -9.91 5.26
C VAL A 82 -25.28 -11.37 5.55
N GLU A 83 -25.42 -11.70 6.83
CA GLU A 83 -25.75 -13.04 7.30
C GLU A 83 -27.14 -13.40 6.77
N GLU A 84 -27.17 -14.07 5.61
CA GLU A 84 -28.35 -14.80 5.20
C GLU A 84 -28.43 -16.05 6.06
N GLN A 85 -29.36 -16.02 7.02
CA GLN A 85 -29.66 -17.15 7.88
C GLN A 85 -30.01 -18.39 7.05
N ALA A 86 -29.24 -19.46 7.23
CA ALA A 86 -29.67 -20.81 6.89
C ALA A 86 -29.22 -21.76 8.01
N SER A 87 -30.22 -22.36 8.63
CA SER A 87 -30.17 -23.34 9.72
C SER A 87 -29.59 -24.69 9.30
N GLU A 88 -28.87 -25.32 10.25
CA GLU A 88 -28.57 -26.77 10.38
C GLU A 88 -27.58 -27.37 9.34
N VAL A 89 -26.59 -28.24 9.64
CA VAL A 89 -26.42 -29.32 10.64
C VAL A 89 -24.91 -29.54 10.94
N VAL A 90 -24.65 -30.02 12.15
CA VAL A 90 -23.44 -30.65 12.75
C VAL A 90 -22.50 -31.42 11.79
N GLY A 91 -21.17 -31.27 11.96
CA GLY A 91 -20.22 -32.38 11.78
C GLY A 91 -18.83 -32.11 11.15
N THR A 92 -17.80 -32.27 11.98
CA THR A 92 -16.41 -32.77 11.71
C THR A 92 -15.34 -31.94 10.99
N ASP A 93 -14.26 -31.69 11.76
CA ASP A 93 -12.82 -31.60 11.47
C ASP A 93 -12.31 -31.36 10.03
N ALA A 94 -11.56 -30.27 9.83
CA ALA A 94 -10.36 -30.27 9.00
C ALA A 94 -9.43 -29.07 9.31
N VAL A 95 -8.19 -29.39 9.67
CA VAL A 95 -7.03 -28.50 9.71
C VAL A 95 -6.61 -28.16 8.27
N ALA A 96 -6.25 -26.91 7.98
CA ALA A 96 -5.53 -26.57 6.75
C ALA A 96 -4.49 -25.47 6.98
N THR A 97 -3.24 -25.93 7.05
CA THR A 97 -2.02 -25.19 6.76
C THR A 97 -1.90 -24.98 5.25
N VAL A 98 -1.68 -23.74 4.81
CA VAL A 98 -0.60 -23.34 3.86
C VAL A 98 -0.18 -21.93 4.27
#